data_AF-A0A6G4J4U8-F1
#
_entry.id   AF-A0A6G4J4U8-F1
#
_cell.length_a   1.000
_cell.length_b   1.000
_cell.length_c   1.000
_cell.angle_alpha   90.00
_cell.angle_beta   90.00
_cell.angle_gamma   90.00
#
_symmetry.space_group_name_H-M   'P 1'
#
loop_
_entity.id
_entity.type
_entity.pdbx_description
1 polymer ?
#
loop_
_entity_poly.entity_id
_entity_poly.type
_entity_poly.pdbx_seq_one_letter_code
_entity_poly.pdbx_strand_id
1 'polypeptide(L)' 'MQLHLNVYKQPVCKVCGSQIETKIIATRNSHYCPVCQK' A
#
# COMPACT_ATOMS: atom_id res chain seq x y z
N MET A 1 10.22 -7.17 12.21
CA MET A 1 9.16 -6.17 11.90
C MET A 1 8.87 -6.05 10.40
N GLN A 2 9.88 -5.96 9.51
CA GLN A 2 9.67 -5.74 8.06
C GLN A 2 8.85 -6.82 7.33
N LEU A 3 8.88 -8.08 7.80
CA LEU A 3 8.16 -9.20 7.19
C LEU A 3 6.63 -9.14 7.34
N HIS A 4 6.11 -8.30 8.25
CA HIS A 4 4.67 -8.19 8.54
C HIS A 4 4.00 -6.98 7.87
N LEU A 5 4.65 -6.36 6.88
CA LEU A 5 4.09 -5.23 6.15
C LEU A 5 3.07 -5.71 5.11
N ASN A 6 1.93 -5.02 5.05
CA ASN A 6 0.82 -5.35 4.15
C ASN A 6 0.78 -4.48 2.88
N VAL A 7 1.30 -3.25 2.96
CA VAL A 7 1.24 -2.24 1.89
C VAL A 7 2.62 -1.67 1.55
N TYR A 8 3.45 -1.35 2.53
CA TYR A 8 4.74 -0.71 2.29
C TYR A 8 5.72 -1.63 1.53
N LYS A 9 6.20 -1.17 0.37
CA LYS A 9 7.07 -1.91 -0.56
C LYS A 9 6.52 -3.28 -0.99
N GLN A 10 5.20 -3.44 -0.99
CA GLN A 10 4.53 -4.64 -1.52
C GLN A 10 3.96 -4.32 -2.91
N PRO A 11 4.09 -5.22 -3.90
CA PRO A 11 3.52 -5.00 -5.23
C PRO A 11 2.00 -5.19 -5.25
N VAL A 12 1.47 -6.05 -4.39
CA VAL A 12 0.08 -6.51 -4.39
C VAL A 12 -0.48 -6.53 -2.98
N CYS A 13 -1.75 -6.12 -2.83
CA CYS A 13 -2.48 -6.18 -1.58
C CYS A 13 -2.78 -7.64 -1.19
N LYS A 14 -2.40 -8.03 0.03
CA LYS A 14 -2.64 -9.39 0.55
C LYS A 14 -4.13 -9.70 0.80
N VAL A 15 -5.00 -8.69 0.84
CA VAL A 15 -6.43 -8.87 1.16
C VAL A 15 -7.28 -9.02 -0.09
N CYS A 16 -7.11 -8.11 -1.06
CA CYS A 16 -7.95 -8.08 -2.27
C CYS A 16 -7.22 -8.41 -3.57
N GLY A 17 -5.90 -8.60 -3.54
CA GLY A 17 -5.12 -8.91 -4.74
C GLY A 17 -4.93 -7.75 -5.72
N SER A 18 -5.39 -6.54 -5.38
CA SER A 18 -5.16 -5.36 -6.21
C SER A 18 -3.72 -4.85 -6.08
N GLN A 19 -3.25 -4.07 -7.08
CA GLN A 19 -1.94 -3.41 -7.00
C GLN A 19 -1.94 -2.35 -5.89
N ILE A 20 -0.80 -2.21 -5.21
CA ILE A 20 -0.59 -1.12 -4.24
C ILE A 20 -0.14 0.12 -4.98
N GLU A 21 -0.86 1.21 -4.78
CA GLU A 21 -0.51 2.50 -5.35
C GLU A 21 0.33 3.31 -4.37
N THR A 22 1.14 4.19 -4.93
CA THR A 22 1.97 5.12 -4.14
C THR A 22 1.61 6.53 -4.55
N LYS A 23 1.26 7.38 -3.57
CA LYS A 23 0.96 8.79 -3.81
C LYS A 23 1.74 9.66 -2.84
N ILE A 24 2.16 10.83 -3.31
CA ILE A 24 2.79 11.83 -2.44
C ILE A 24 1.67 12.61 -1.75
N ILE A 25 1.58 12.51 -0.42
CA ILE A 25 0.65 13.25 0.41
C ILE A 25 1.48 14.06 1.41
N ALA A 26 1.31 15.39 1.40
CA ALA A 26 2.03 16.30 2.29
C ALA A 26 3.54 15.99 2.36
N THR A 27 4.20 15.88 1.20
CA THR A 27 5.65 15.58 1.02
C THR A 27 6.10 14.15 1.32
N ARG A 28 5.21 13.23 1.73
CA ARG A 28 5.57 11.83 2.03
C ARG A 28 4.98 10.86 1.01
N ASN A 29 5.76 9.84 0.66
CA ASN A 29 5.27 8.70 -0.11
C ASN A 29 4.36 7.83 0.77
N SER A 30 3.09 7.82 0.45
CA SER A 30 2.07 6.98 1.08
C SER A 30 1.76 5.82 0.16
N HIS A 31 2.02 4.60 0.63
CA HIS A 31 1.63 3.36 -0.04
C HIS A 31 0.28 2.91 0.49
N TYR A 32 -0.70 2.76 -0.39
CA TYR A 32 -2.07 2.43 0.01
C TYR A 32 -2.74 1.52 -1.01
N CYS A 33 -3.78 0.83 -0.56
CA CYS A 33 -4.59 -0.02 -1.42
C CYS A 33 -5.85 0.76 -1.84
N PRO A 34 -6.05 1.10 -3.13
CA PRO A 34 -7.20 1.92 -3.56
C PRO A 34 -8.55 1.20 -3.39
N VAL A 35 -8.54 -0.13 -3.32
CA VAL A 35 -9.75 -0.95 -3.14
C VAL A 35 -10.16 -1.06 -1.67
N CYS A 36 -9.20 -1.34 -0.77
CA CYS A 36 -9.47 -1.56 0.66
C CYS A 36 -9.50 -0.28 1.49
N GLN A 37 -8.81 0.79 1.07
CA GLN A 37 -8.71 2.05 1.80
C GLN A 37 -9.45 3.15 1.01
N LYS A 38 -10.78 3.05 1.05
CA LYS A 38 -11.72 4.09 0.58
C LYS A 38 -12.13 4.99 1.73
#